data_AF-A0A521TQI8-F1
#
_entry.id   AF-A0A521TQI8-F1
#
_cell.length_a   1.000
_cell.length_b   1.000
_cell.length_c   1.000
_cell.angle_alpha   90.00
_cell.angle_beta   90.00
_cell.angle_gamma   90.00
#
_symmetry.space_group_name_H-M   'P 1'
#
loop_
_entity.id
_entity.type
_entity.pdbx_description
1 polymer ?
#
loop_
_entity_poly.entity_id
_entity_poly.type
_entity_poly.pdbx_seq_one_letter_code
_entity_poly.pdbx_strand_id
1 'polypeptide(L)'
;MREWNLPVPPGFVVSAPSLAEVLSASGAIDQIERFVRAGLNGAGAGALAEDLQGQVLASRFPAMLTEAIASAYDALGGGTVAVRSSAIGEDSTEASFAGQQDTFLDVVGLADIVQRVHNCLASLFTERALVYRARRGAWNDLSLAVVVQRMVDPSAAGVMFTRDPVQGADRVVIEAVHGNGEALVSGEAVPDHYELDRGSRALVSSFLPKRPTGRVLADDQLSELFDLGLRVESLSGAPRDIEWAIDRLDGALALLQSRPITTL
;
A
#
# COMPACT_ATOMS: atom_id res chain seq x y z
N MET A 1 -5.07 -9.45 9.96
CA MET A 1 -3.92 -8.94 10.76
C MET A 1 -4.33 -8.36 12.10
N ARG A 2 -5.23 -7.36 12.16
CA ARG A 2 -5.76 -6.84 13.45
C ARG A 2 -6.42 -7.94 14.31
N GLU A 3 -7.20 -8.82 13.68
CA GLU A 3 -7.81 -9.99 14.35
C GLU A 3 -6.79 -11.00 14.91
N TRP A 4 -5.56 -10.99 14.39
CA TRP A 4 -4.46 -11.85 14.88
C TRP A 4 -3.63 -11.19 15.97
N ASN A 5 -4.08 -10.04 16.49
CA ASN A 5 -3.38 -9.26 17.51
C ASN A 5 -1.93 -8.93 17.09
N LEU A 6 -1.77 -8.49 15.84
CA LEU A 6 -0.54 -7.92 15.29
C LEU A 6 -0.56 -6.40 15.48
N PRO A 7 0.60 -5.73 15.59
CA PRO A 7 0.68 -4.31 15.91
C PRO A 7 0.39 -3.45 14.67
N VAL A 8 -0.85 -3.49 14.19
CA VAL A 8 -1.30 -2.72 13.02
C VAL A 8 -1.90 -1.40 13.51
N PRO A 9 -1.46 -0.24 12.99
CA PRO A 9 -2.06 1.04 13.35
C PRO A 9 -3.58 1.03 13.10
N PRO A 10 -4.37 1.65 13.99
CA PRO A 10 -5.82 1.66 13.86
C PRO A 10 -6.24 2.43 12.59
N GLY A 11 -7.32 1.98 11.98
CA GLY A 11 -7.82 2.54 10.73
C GLY A 11 -9.21 2.00 10.39
N PHE A 12 -9.73 2.45 9.25
CA PHE A 12 -10.96 1.96 8.63
C PHE A 12 -10.75 1.76 7.12
N VAL A 13 -11.70 1.08 6.49
CA VAL A 13 -11.68 0.82 5.05
C VAL A 13 -12.94 1.41 4.42
N VAL A 14 -12.76 2.25 3.41
CA VAL A 14 -13.83 2.64 2.49
C VAL A 14 -14.01 1.49 1.51
N SER A 15 -15.14 0.79 1.62
CA SER A 15 -15.35 -0.47 0.94
C SER A 15 -15.50 -0.32 -0.57
N ALA A 16 -15.11 -1.36 -1.32
CA ALA A 16 -15.28 -1.37 -2.77
C ALA A 16 -16.74 -1.19 -3.25
N PRO A 17 -17.75 -1.79 -2.62
CA PRO A 17 -19.16 -1.50 -2.95
C PRO A 17 -19.52 -0.02 -2.80
N SER A 18 -19.06 0.65 -1.73
CA SER A 18 -19.33 2.07 -1.53
C SER A 18 -18.67 2.96 -2.59
N LEU A 19 -17.46 2.59 -3.02
CA LEU A 19 -16.72 3.32 -4.05
C LEU A 19 -17.26 3.05 -5.46
N ALA A 20 -17.82 1.87 -5.71
CA ALA A 20 -18.50 1.54 -6.96
C ALA A 20 -19.72 2.42 -7.25
N GLU A 21 -20.41 2.91 -6.21
CA GLU A 21 -21.50 3.88 -6.36
C GLU A 21 -20.99 5.22 -6.92
N VAL A 22 -19.81 5.67 -6.47
CA VAL A 22 -19.17 6.90 -6.96
C VAL A 22 -18.73 6.74 -8.41
N LEU A 23 -18.11 5.61 -8.75
CA LEU A 23 -17.69 5.30 -10.12
C LEU A 23 -18.88 5.18 -11.08
N SER A 24 -19.99 4.57 -10.64
CA SER A 24 -21.21 4.50 -11.44
C SER A 24 -21.79 5.90 -11.71
N ALA A 25 -21.77 6.78 -10.71
CA ALA A 25 -22.31 8.14 -10.84
C ALA A 25 -21.42 9.08 -11.68
N SER A 26 -20.15 8.76 -11.90
CA SER A 26 -19.23 9.61 -12.67
C SER A 26 -19.43 9.51 -14.19
N GLY A 27 -20.08 8.46 -14.68
CA GLY A 27 -20.19 8.16 -16.11
C GLY A 27 -18.95 7.50 -16.72
N ALA A 28 -17.91 7.23 -15.91
CA ALA A 28 -16.68 6.61 -16.37
C ALA A 28 -16.91 5.19 -16.94
N ILE A 29 -17.79 4.41 -16.31
CA ILE A 29 -18.12 3.04 -16.74
C ILE A 29 -18.74 3.07 -18.14
N ASP A 30 -19.73 3.93 -18.38
CA ASP A 30 -20.39 4.08 -19.69
C ASP A 30 -19.42 4.54 -20.78
N GLN A 31 -18.44 5.37 -20.44
CA GLN A 31 -17.41 5.79 -21.40
C GLN A 31 -16.45 4.65 -21.74
N ILE A 32 -16.03 3.84 -20.76
CA ILE A 32 -15.23 2.62 -21.02
C ILE A 32 -16.01 1.67 -21.94
N GLU A 33 -17.28 1.41 -21.67
CA GLU A 33 -18.08 0.53 -22.52
C GLU A 33 -18.17 1.02 -23.97
N ARG A 34 -18.36 2.33 -24.17
CA ARG A 34 -18.36 2.95 -25.51
C ARG A 34 -17.01 2.79 -26.20
N PHE A 35 -15.92 3.02 -25.48
CA PHE A 35 -14.56 2.86 -26.01
C PHE A 35 -14.26 1.42 -26.43
N VAL A 36 -14.65 0.44 -25.61
CA VAL A 36 -14.47 -0.98 -25.88
C VAL A 36 -15.30 -1.40 -27.11
N ARG A 37 -16.57 -0.98 -27.21
CA ARG A 37 -17.44 -1.26 -28.37
C ARG A 37 -16.90 -0.68 -29.68
N ALA A 38 -16.15 0.42 -29.62
CA ALA A 38 -15.51 1.02 -30.79
C ALA A 38 -14.30 0.21 -31.32
N GLY A 39 -13.86 -0.83 -30.59
CA GLY A 39 -12.79 -1.74 -31.06
C GLY A 39 -11.41 -1.09 -31.09
N LEU A 40 -11.20 -0.02 -30.32
CA LEU A 40 -9.98 0.79 -30.38
C LEU A 40 -8.72 0.10 -29.83
N ASN A 41 -8.83 -1.11 -29.24
CA ASN A 41 -7.70 -1.99 -28.85
C ASN A 41 -6.50 -1.27 -28.16
N GLY A 42 -6.78 -0.24 -27.35
CA GLY A 42 -5.77 0.54 -26.62
C GLY A 42 -5.23 1.77 -27.37
N ALA A 43 -5.55 1.95 -28.66
CA ALA A 43 -5.28 3.21 -29.37
C ALA A 43 -6.17 4.32 -28.78
N GLY A 44 -5.54 5.39 -28.29
CA GLY A 44 -6.24 6.49 -27.60
C GLY A 44 -6.44 6.29 -26.09
N ALA A 45 -5.77 5.30 -25.47
CA ALA A 45 -5.85 5.06 -24.03
C ALA A 45 -5.40 6.28 -23.18
N GLY A 46 -4.42 7.06 -23.64
CA GLY A 46 -3.99 8.29 -22.96
C GLY A 46 -5.09 9.36 -22.89
N ALA A 47 -5.73 9.68 -24.03
CA ALA A 47 -6.84 10.64 -24.04
C ALA A 47 -8.05 10.14 -23.24
N LEU A 48 -8.36 8.84 -23.33
CA LEU A 48 -9.39 8.22 -22.50
C LEU A 48 -9.06 8.31 -21.01
N ALA A 49 -7.80 8.08 -20.62
CA ALA A 49 -7.36 8.19 -19.24
C ALA A 49 -7.62 9.59 -18.68
N GLU A 50 -7.18 10.63 -19.39
CA GLU A 50 -7.37 12.02 -18.98
C GLU A 50 -8.85 12.36 -18.79
N ASP A 51 -9.71 11.97 -19.75
CA ASP A 51 -11.16 12.20 -19.68
C ASP A 51 -11.80 11.49 -18.47
N LEU A 52 -11.49 10.20 -18.28
CA LEU A 52 -12.05 9.38 -17.20
C LEU A 52 -11.60 9.89 -15.83
N GLN A 53 -10.33 10.27 -15.69
CA GLN A 53 -9.82 10.87 -14.47
C GLN A 53 -10.54 12.18 -14.17
N GLY A 54 -10.72 13.05 -15.17
CA GLY A 54 -11.48 14.29 -15.03
C GLY A 54 -12.92 14.06 -14.58
N GLN A 55 -13.61 13.08 -15.16
CA GLN A 55 -14.98 12.73 -14.79
C GLN A 55 -15.10 12.24 -13.35
N VAL A 56 -14.19 11.35 -12.93
CA VAL A 56 -14.19 10.81 -11.57
C VAL A 56 -13.89 11.90 -10.56
N LEU A 57 -12.89 12.75 -10.83
CA LEU A 57 -12.55 13.87 -9.95
C LEU A 57 -13.67 14.91 -9.85
N ALA A 58 -14.40 15.16 -10.94
CA ALA A 58 -15.55 16.08 -10.97
C ALA A 58 -16.86 15.47 -10.44
N SER A 59 -16.90 14.15 -10.23
CA SER A 59 -18.11 13.46 -9.78
C SER A 59 -18.50 13.87 -8.36
N ARG A 60 -19.79 13.78 -8.05
CA ARG A 60 -20.27 14.07 -6.70
C ARG A 60 -19.96 12.90 -5.78
N PHE A 61 -19.23 13.16 -4.69
CA PHE A 61 -19.11 12.18 -3.62
C PHE A 61 -20.43 12.09 -2.81
N PRO A 62 -20.98 10.89 -2.59
CA PRO A 62 -22.24 10.74 -1.85
C PRO A 62 -22.16 11.31 -0.42
N ALA A 63 -23.20 12.04 -0.01
CA ALA A 63 -23.26 12.65 1.32
C ALA A 63 -23.21 11.59 2.43
N MET A 64 -23.95 10.49 2.28
CA MET A 64 -23.94 9.37 3.25
C MET A 64 -22.54 8.75 3.39
N LEU A 65 -21.78 8.64 2.30
CA LEU A 65 -20.41 8.13 2.35
C LEU A 65 -19.46 9.11 3.04
N THR A 66 -19.64 10.41 2.79
CA THR A 66 -18.90 11.47 3.49
C THR A 66 -19.15 11.42 5.00
N GLU A 67 -20.41 11.29 5.41
CA GLU A 67 -20.82 11.18 6.82
C GLU A 67 -20.26 9.92 7.49
N ALA A 68 -20.27 8.78 6.77
CA ALA A 68 -19.68 7.54 7.27
C ALA A 68 -18.16 7.68 7.47
N ILE A 69 -17.45 8.30 6.53
CA ILE A 69 -16.00 8.59 6.66
C ILE A 69 -15.75 9.53 7.83
N ALA A 70 -16.56 10.59 7.98
CA ALA A 70 -16.45 11.53 9.10
C ALA A 70 -16.59 10.81 10.45
N SER A 71 -17.65 9.99 10.61
CA SER A 71 -17.87 9.23 11.83
C SER A 71 -16.74 8.25 12.12
N ALA A 72 -16.17 7.60 11.11
CA ALA A 72 -15.06 6.68 11.28
C ALA A 72 -13.75 7.41 11.64
N TYR A 73 -13.49 8.57 11.03
CA TYR A 73 -12.34 9.41 11.34
C TYR A 73 -12.40 10.00 12.75
N ASP A 74 -13.58 10.45 13.17
CA ASP A 74 -13.80 10.91 14.54
C ASP A 74 -13.63 9.78 15.55
N ALA A 75 -14.09 8.55 15.24
CA ALA A 75 -13.88 7.37 16.07
C ALA A 75 -12.40 6.95 16.18
N LEU A 76 -11.56 7.28 15.19
CA LEU A 76 -10.10 7.16 15.31
C LEU A 76 -9.48 8.23 16.25
N GLY A 77 -10.25 9.24 16.63
CA GLY A 77 -9.79 10.39 17.40
C GLY A 77 -9.12 11.46 16.54
N GLY A 78 -9.40 11.48 15.24
CA GLY A 78 -8.84 12.43 14.28
C GLY A 78 -7.31 12.35 14.15
N GLY A 79 -6.69 13.47 13.79
CA GLY A 79 -5.25 13.60 13.59
C GLY A 79 -4.79 13.14 12.20
N THR A 80 -3.50 12.86 12.07
CA THR A 80 -2.89 12.54 10.78
C THR A 80 -3.13 11.09 10.38
N VAL A 81 -3.53 10.88 9.13
CA VAL A 81 -3.78 9.56 8.54
C VAL A 81 -3.04 9.38 7.22
N ALA A 82 -2.74 8.13 6.89
CA ALA A 82 -2.38 7.70 5.54
C ALA A 82 -3.64 7.20 4.82
N VAL A 83 -3.78 7.54 3.54
CA VAL A 83 -4.87 7.08 2.66
C VAL A 83 -4.23 6.26 1.54
N ARG A 84 -4.55 4.96 1.48
CA ARG A 84 -3.93 4.00 0.55
C ARG A 84 -4.98 3.31 -0.30
N SER A 85 -4.79 3.28 -1.61
CA SER A 85 -5.58 2.43 -2.50
C SER A 85 -5.30 0.94 -2.25
N SER A 86 -6.32 0.10 -2.31
CA SER A 86 -6.20 -1.37 -2.30
C SER A 86 -7.12 -1.97 -3.36
N ALA A 87 -6.54 -2.53 -4.41
CA ALA A 87 -7.26 -3.04 -5.57
C ALA A 87 -7.42 -4.58 -5.52
N ILE A 88 -8.52 -5.12 -6.05
CA ILE A 88 -8.66 -6.57 -6.18
C ILE A 88 -7.72 -7.07 -7.29
N GLY A 89 -7.02 -8.19 -7.06
CA GLY A 89 -6.09 -8.78 -8.03
C GLY A 89 -4.66 -8.21 -7.99
N GLU A 90 -4.42 -7.22 -7.14
CA GLU A 90 -3.16 -6.51 -6.88
C GLU A 90 -1.98 -7.41 -6.46
N ASP A 91 -2.27 -8.50 -5.76
CA ASP A 91 -1.27 -9.46 -5.25
C ASP A 91 -1.20 -10.76 -6.08
N SER A 92 -1.81 -10.80 -7.27
CA SER A 92 -1.73 -12.00 -8.11
C SER A 92 -0.35 -12.11 -8.79
N THR A 93 0.09 -13.35 -9.02
CA THR A 93 1.38 -13.66 -9.69
C THR A 93 1.52 -13.05 -11.09
N GLU A 94 0.39 -12.75 -11.75
CA GLU A 94 0.33 -12.11 -13.08
C GLU A 94 0.23 -10.57 -13.02
N ALA A 95 0.04 -9.99 -11.83
CA ALA A 95 -0.36 -8.60 -11.66
C ALA A 95 0.35 -7.95 -10.47
N SER A 96 1.63 -8.21 -10.26
CA SER A 96 2.40 -7.47 -9.25
C SER A 96 2.45 -5.99 -9.65
N PHE A 97 1.46 -5.22 -9.19
CA PHE A 97 1.36 -3.77 -9.34
C PHE A 97 2.26 -3.06 -8.32
N ALA A 98 3.41 -3.65 -7.99
CA ALA A 98 4.40 -3.07 -7.10
C ALA A 98 4.75 -1.66 -7.60
N GLY A 99 4.43 -0.65 -6.77
CA GLY A 99 4.71 0.76 -7.08
C GLY A 99 3.64 1.53 -7.86
N GLN A 100 2.40 1.03 -7.99
CA GLN A 100 1.26 1.81 -8.54
C GLN A 100 0.16 2.15 -7.52
N GLN A 101 0.40 1.87 -6.24
CA GLN A 101 -0.52 2.26 -5.18
C GLN A 101 -0.43 3.77 -4.96
N ASP A 102 -1.54 4.47 -5.15
CA ASP A 102 -1.66 5.84 -4.69
C ASP A 102 -1.73 5.82 -3.16
N THR A 103 -0.60 6.15 -2.56
CA THR A 103 -0.46 6.35 -1.12
C THR A 103 -0.32 7.85 -0.86
N PHE A 104 -1.22 8.37 -0.04
CA PHE A 104 -1.15 9.74 0.43
C PHE A 104 -0.83 9.72 1.92
N LEU A 105 0.35 10.22 2.28
CA LEU A 105 0.77 10.40 3.66
C LEU A 105 0.36 11.77 4.18
N ASP A 106 0.42 11.95 5.49
CA ASP A 106 0.20 13.22 6.18
C ASP A 106 -1.14 13.91 5.88
N VAL A 107 -2.19 13.12 5.68
CA VAL A 107 -3.54 13.63 5.39
C VAL A 107 -4.23 14.02 6.70
N VAL A 108 -4.77 15.24 6.75
CA VAL A 108 -5.42 15.76 7.96
C VAL A 108 -6.79 16.34 7.63
N GLY A 109 -7.82 15.92 8.36
CA GLY A 109 -9.16 16.45 8.22
C GLY A 109 -10.01 15.76 7.15
N LEU A 110 -11.33 15.81 7.34
CA LEU A 110 -12.31 15.11 6.51
C LEU A 110 -12.25 15.50 5.03
N ALA A 111 -12.13 16.79 4.73
CA ALA A 111 -12.11 17.29 3.35
C ALA A 111 -10.96 16.69 2.55
N ASP A 112 -9.76 16.67 3.13
CA ASP A 112 -8.58 16.10 2.49
C ASP A 112 -8.68 14.59 2.38
N ILE A 113 -9.21 13.89 3.40
CA ILE A 113 -9.45 12.44 3.33
C ILE A 113 -10.38 12.10 2.16
N VAL A 114 -11.51 12.79 2.04
CA VAL A 114 -12.47 12.57 0.94
C VAL A 114 -11.81 12.86 -0.41
N GLN A 115 -11.04 13.95 -0.51
CA GLN A 115 -10.30 14.28 -1.74
C GLN A 115 -9.28 13.20 -2.10
N ARG A 116 -8.55 12.64 -1.12
CA ARG A 116 -7.59 11.55 -1.37
C ARG A 116 -8.28 10.26 -1.76
N VAL A 117 -9.43 9.93 -1.17
CA VAL A 117 -10.26 8.80 -1.60
C VAL A 117 -10.72 8.98 -3.07
N HIS A 118 -11.10 10.20 -3.46
CA HIS A 118 -11.39 10.56 -4.85
C HIS A 118 -10.20 10.34 -5.78
N ASN A 119 -9.01 10.78 -5.36
CA ASN A 119 -7.78 10.59 -6.12
C ASN A 119 -7.45 9.10 -6.30
N CYS A 120 -7.62 8.28 -5.25
CA CYS A 120 -7.47 6.82 -5.36
C CYS A 120 -8.45 6.22 -6.40
N LEU A 121 -9.69 6.70 -6.49
CA LEU A 121 -10.61 6.24 -7.53
C LEU A 121 -10.16 6.66 -8.93
N ALA A 122 -9.66 7.90 -9.08
CA ALA A 122 -9.14 8.39 -10.36
C ALA A 122 -7.88 7.62 -10.80
N SER A 123 -7.09 7.10 -9.87
CA SER A 123 -5.87 6.32 -10.17
C SER A 123 -6.17 5.02 -10.91
N LEU A 124 -7.40 4.50 -10.80
CA LEU A 124 -7.86 3.37 -11.61
C LEU A 124 -7.79 3.66 -13.10
N PHE A 125 -7.81 4.92 -13.52
CA PHE A 125 -7.92 5.31 -14.93
C PHE A 125 -6.63 5.90 -15.50
N THR A 126 -5.47 5.66 -14.87
CA THR A 126 -4.19 6.00 -15.51
C THR A 126 -4.02 5.26 -16.84
N GLU A 127 -3.28 5.84 -17.78
CA GLU A 127 -3.02 5.19 -19.08
C GLU A 127 -2.43 3.77 -18.89
N ARG A 128 -1.49 3.61 -17.94
CA ARG A 128 -0.89 2.31 -17.62
C ARG A 128 -1.93 1.30 -17.14
N ALA A 129 -2.85 1.71 -16.25
CA ALA A 129 -3.92 0.85 -15.76
C ALA A 129 -4.88 0.45 -16.88
N LEU A 130 -5.25 1.39 -17.76
CA LEU A 130 -6.13 1.10 -18.90
C LEU A 130 -5.48 0.16 -19.91
N VAL A 131 -4.22 0.40 -20.30
CA VAL A 131 -3.46 -0.48 -21.21
C VAL A 131 -3.31 -1.88 -20.61
N TYR A 132 -3.07 -1.98 -19.30
CA TYR A 132 -3.00 -3.26 -18.61
C TYR A 132 -4.33 -4.03 -18.69
N ARG A 133 -5.46 -3.39 -18.34
CA ARG A 133 -6.78 -4.02 -18.42
C ARG A 133 -7.14 -4.40 -19.84
N ALA A 134 -6.78 -3.56 -20.83
CA ALA A 134 -6.98 -3.85 -22.24
C ALA A 134 -6.31 -5.16 -22.66
N ARG A 135 -5.06 -5.38 -22.26
CA ARG A 135 -4.30 -6.60 -22.58
C ARG A 135 -4.91 -7.87 -21.97
N ARG A 136 -5.56 -7.76 -20.82
CA ARG A 136 -6.24 -8.88 -20.16
C ARG A 136 -7.70 -9.07 -20.59
N GLY A 137 -8.24 -8.15 -21.40
CA GLY A 137 -9.67 -8.10 -21.70
C GLY A 137 -10.55 -7.82 -20.48
N ALA A 138 -9.97 -7.25 -19.40
CA ALA A 138 -10.59 -7.08 -18.09
C ALA A 138 -10.97 -5.62 -17.83
N TRP A 139 -11.64 -4.97 -18.79
CA TRP A 139 -12.01 -3.54 -18.70
C TRP A 139 -12.89 -3.18 -17.51
N ASN A 140 -13.71 -4.13 -17.05
CA ASN A 140 -14.66 -3.93 -15.94
C ASN A 140 -14.03 -4.22 -14.56
N ASP A 141 -12.74 -4.53 -14.50
CA ASP A 141 -12.02 -4.77 -13.24
C ASP A 141 -11.66 -3.44 -12.55
N LEU A 142 -12.68 -2.82 -11.96
CA LEU A 142 -12.61 -1.48 -11.34
C LEU A 142 -12.83 -1.53 -9.82
N SER A 143 -12.70 -2.71 -9.21
CA SER A 143 -12.94 -2.87 -7.77
C SER A 143 -11.76 -2.34 -6.96
N LEU A 144 -12.01 -1.28 -6.19
CA LEU A 144 -11.04 -0.61 -5.34
C LEU A 144 -11.63 -0.37 -3.96
N ALA A 145 -10.92 -0.78 -2.92
CA ALA A 145 -11.10 -0.28 -1.56
C ALA A 145 -10.06 0.79 -1.24
N VAL A 146 -10.34 1.66 -0.27
CA VAL A 146 -9.37 2.63 0.23
C VAL A 146 -9.19 2.45 1.72
N VAL A 147 -7.96 2.21 2.15
CA VAL A 147 -7.58 2.10 3.55
C VAL A 147 -7.24 3.49 4.08
N VAL A 148 -7.88 3.89 5.17
CA VAL A 148 -7.54 5.11 5.92
C VAL A 148 -7.01 4.69 7.28
N GLN A 149 -5.73 4.94 7.53
CA GLN A 149 -5.02 4.40 8.68
C GLN A 149 -4.30 5.52 9.42
N ARG A 150 -4.27 5.45 10.75
CA ARG A 150 -3.51 6.41 11.57
C ARG A 150 -2.04 6.40 11.15
N MET A 151 -1.48 7.59 10.95
CA MET A 151 -0.08 7.73 10.63
C MET A 151 0.78 7.46 11.88
N VAL A 152 1.86 6.71 11.68
CA VAL A 152 2.93 6.50 12.66
C VAL A 152 3.95 7.61 12.44
N ASP A 153 4.53 8.24 13.47
CA ASP A 153 5.67 9.15 13.30
C ASP A 153 6.96 8.33 13.42
N PRO A 154 7.60 7.89 12.32
CA PRO A 154 8.64 6.89 12.41
C PRO A 154 9.98 7.49 12.84
N SER A 155 10.63 6.85 13.79
CA SER A 155 12.08 7.00 14.01
C SER A 155 12.89 6.19 12.99
N ALA A 156 12.36 5.02 12.63
CA ALA A 156 12.84 4.14 11.58
C ALA A 156 11.66 3.51 10.84
N ALA A 157 11.85 3.18 9.57
CA ALA A 157 10.90 2.44 8.78
C ALA A 157 11.64 1.58 7.76
N GLY A 158 10.94 0.61 7.17
CA GLY A 158 11.59 -0.30 6.26
C GLY A 158 10.67 -1.34 5.65
N VAL A 159 11.31 -2.26 4.93
CA VAL A 159 10.68 -3.46 4.39
C VAL A 159 11.34 -4.70 4.99
N MET A 160 10.59 -5.78 5.06
CA MET A 160 11.08 -7.09 5.48
C MET A 160 10.50 -8.15 4.58
N PHE A 161 11.38 -8.99 4.03
CA PHE A 161 11.01 -10.20 3.32
C PHE A 161 11.29 -11.40 4.20
N THR A 162 10.28 -12.23 4.45
CA THR A 162 10.44 -13.42 5.31
C THR A 162 11.16 -14.59 4.60
N ARG A 163 11.45 -14.41 3.30
CA ARG A 163 12.37 -15.20 2.47
C ARG A 163 13.12 -14.26 1.52
N ASP A 164 14.31 -14.63 1.08
CA ASP A 164 15.10 -13.83 0.14
C ASP A 164 14.32 -13.65 -1.19
N PRO A 165 13.96 -12.41 -1.57
CA PRO A 165 13.12 -12.16 -2.73
C PRO A 165 13.86 -12.26 -4.07
N VAL A 166 15.21 -12.34 -4.05
CA VAL A 166 16.07 -12.34 -5.24
C VAL A 166 16.62 -13.73 -5.51
N GLN A 167 17.19 -14.39 -4.49
CA GLN A 167 17.83 -15.70 -4.64
C GLN A 167 16.95 -16.87 -4.19
N GLY A 168 15.84 -16.59 -3.50
CA GLY A 168 14.95 -17.62 -2.94
C GLY A 168 15.55 -18.39 -1.75
N ALA A 169 16.71 -17.97 -1.25
CA ALA A 169 17.36 -18.53 -0.07
C ALA A 169 16.43 -18.45 1.16
N ASP A 170 16.57 -19.41 2.07
CA ASP A 170 15.78 -19.47 3.30
C ASP A 170 16.31 -18.49 4.36
N ARG A 171 16.27 -17.20 4.02
CA ARG A 171 16.78 -16.08 4.82
C ARG A 171 15.71 -15.01 4.97
N VAL A 172 15.65 -14.41 6.15
CA VAL A 172 14.87 -13.19 6.37
C VAL A 172 15.75 -12.01 5.96
N VAL A 173 15.22 -11.14 5.10
CA VAL A 173 15.90 -9.92 4.64
C VAL A 173 15.18 -8.72 5.24
N ILE A 174 15.91 -7.83 5.89
CA ILE A 174 15.37 -6.60 6.48
C ILE A 174 16.16 -5.42 5.92
N GLU A 175 15.44 -4.44 5.38
CA GLU A 175 15.98 -3.17 4.94
C GLU A 175 15.40 -2.05 5.79
N ALA A 176 16.25 -1.15 6.29
CA ALA A 176 15.84 -0.10 7.22
C ALA A 176 16.41 1.27 6.83
N VAL A 177 15.59 2.31 6.99
CA VAL A 177 15.96 3.73 6.84
C VAL A 177 15.51 4.52 8.07
N HIS A 178 16.19 5.64 8.36
CA HIS A 178 15.72 6.59 9.36
C HIS A 178 14.51 7.36 8.84
N GLY A 179 13.52 7.62 9.70
CA GLY A 179 12.33 8.38 9.33
C GLY A 179 11.38 7.58 8.43
N ASN A 180 10.73 8.26 7.47
CA ASN A 180 9.70 7.68 6.62
C ASN A 180 10.26 6.66 5.61
N GLY A 181 9.51 5.58 5.39
CA GLY A 181 9.88 4.51 4.46
C GLY A 181 9.67 4.85 2.97
N GLU A 182 9.07 6.01 2.65
CA GLU A 182 8.79 6.41 1.26
C GLU A 182 10.07 6.49 0.42
N ALA A 183 11.14 7.05 0.97
CA ALA A 183 12.43 7.16 0.30
C ALA A 183 13.09 5.80 0.02
N LEU A 184 12.73 4.76 0.79
CA LEU A 184 13.17 3.39 0.54
C LEU A 184 12.39 2.80 -0.64
N VAL A 185 11.07 2.96 -0.65
CA VAL A 185 10.19 2.45 -1.70
C VAL A 185 10.45 3.14 -3.05
N SER A 186 10.82 4.43 -3.04
CA SER A 186 11.20 5.17 -4.25
C SER A 186 12.63 4.88 -4.73
N GLY A 187 13.44 4.16 -3.95
CA GLY A 187 14.85 3.86 -4.26
C GLY A 187 15.79 5.07 -4.11
N GLU A 188 15.35 6.14 -3.46
CA GLU A 188 16.14 7.36 -3.26
C GLU A 188 17.08 7.27 -2.03
N ALA A 189 16.78 6.36 -1.10
CA ALA A 189 17.60 6.09 0.07
C ALA A 189 18.37 4.78 -0.06
N VAL A 190 19.63 4.78 0.41
CA VAL A 190 20.41 3.54 0.60
C VAL A 190 20.07 2.99 2.00
N PRO A 191 19.40 1.84 2.15
CA PRO A 191 19.05 1.30 3.46
C PRO A 191 20.25 0.68 4.20
N ASP A 192 20.10 0.49 5.50
CA ASP A 192 20.82 -0.60 6.18
C ASP A 192 20.19 -1.92 5.73
N HIS A 193 21.02 -2.90 5.37
CA HIS A 193 20.57 -4.21 4.90
C HIS A 193 21.05 -5.30 5.84
N TYR A 194 20.13 -6.19 6.24
CA TYR A 194 20.39 -7.30 7.13
C TYR A 194 19.85 -8.60 6.53
N GLU A 195 20.66 -9.65 6.56
CA GLU A 195 20.24 -11.00 6.21
C GLU A 195 20.38 -11.90 7.44
N LEU A 196 19.27 -12.48 7.87
CA LEU A 196 19.22 -13.39 9.01
C LEU A 196 18.87 -14.80 8.56
N ASP A 197 19.54 -15.79 9.14
CA ASP A 197 19.18 -17.18 8.97
C ASP A 197 17.83 -17.44 9.62
N ARG A 198 16.91 -18.05 8.86
CA ARG A 198 15.52 -18.22 9.28
C ARG A 198 15.37 -19.16 10.49
N GLY A 199 16.18 -20.21 10.56
CA GLY A 199 16.05 -21.23 11.60
C GLY A 199 16.71 -20.82 12.92
N SER A 200 17.90 -20.23 12.83
CA SER A 200 18.74 -19.89 13.98
C SER A 200 18.66 -18.43 14.41
N ARG A 201 18.07 -17.54 13.60
CA ARG A 201 18.07 -16.07 13.77
C ARG A 201 19.48 -15.45 13.72
N ALA A 202 20.50 -16.21 13.35
CA ALA A 202 21.86 -15.69 13.28
C ALA A 202 21.98 -14.67 12.15
N LEU A 203 22.64 -13.53 12.40
CA LEU A 203 23.00 -12.58 11.36
C LEU A 203 24.00 -13.24 10.41
N VAL A 204 23.60 -13.47 9.16
CA VAL A 204 24.43 -14.08 8.12
C VAL A 204 25.30 -13.04 7.46
N SER A 205 24.70 -11.90 7.10
CA SER A 205 25.40 -10.77 6.49
C SER A 205 24.70 -9.46 6.82
N SER A 206 25.44 -8.35 6.75
CA SER A 206 24.86 -7.02 6.82
C SER A 206 25.66 -6.05 5.97
N PHE A 207 24.97 -5.04 5.45
CA PHE A 207 25.58 -3.88 4.81
C PHE A 207 25.04 -2.62 5.48
N LEU A 208 25.94 -1.90 6.16
CA LEU A 208 25.62 -0.69 6.92
C LEU A 208 26.37 0.49 6.31
N PRO A 209 25.68 1.37 5.55
CA PRO A 209 26.29 2.59 5.05
C PRO A 209 26.86 3.45 6.18
N LYS A 210 28.05 4.03 5.97
CA LYS A 210 28.63 4.96 6.94
C LYS A 210 27.84 6.26 6.96
N ARG A 211 27.11 6.48 8.06
CA ARG A 211 26.32 7.69 8.30
C ARG A 211 26.70 8.31 9.65
N PRO A 212 26.61 9.64 9.81
CA PRO A 212 26.78 10.28 11.12
C PRO A 212 25.78 9.79 12.17
N THR A 213 24.59 9.39 11.74
CA THR A 213 23.50 8.88 12.60
C THR A 213 23.73 7.44 13.07
N GLY A 214 24.72 6.72 12.52
CA GLY A 214 24.97 5.32 12.83
C GLY A 214 24.00 4.37 12.12
N ARG A 215 23.88 3.15 12.66
CA ARG A 215 22.92 2.13 12.19
C ARG A 215 21.49 2.55 12.53
N VAL A 216 20.53 2.13 11.71
CA VAL A 216 19.12 2.47 11.85
C VAL A 216 18.45 1.71 13.00
N LEU A 217 18.75 0.41 13.13
CA LEU A 217 18.10 -0.48 14.09
C LEU A 217 19.04 -0.89 15.22
N ALA A 218 18.50 -0.94 16.43
CA ALA A 218 19.10 -1.64 17.56
C ALA A 218 18.89 -3.17 17.44
N ASP A 219 19.67 -3.96 18.17
CA ASP A 219 19.65 -5.43 18.03
C ASP A 219 18.34 -6.05 18.54
N ASP A 220 17.71 -5.42 19.53
CA ASP A 220 16.38 -5.78 20.06
C ASP A 220 15.26 -5.46 19.06
N GLN A 221 15.33 -4.33 18.36
CA GLN A 221 14.40 -3.97 17.30
C GLN A 221 14.51 -4.90 16.09
N LEU A 222 15.75 -5.20 15.66
CA LEU A 222 16.00 -6.18 14.59
C LEU A 222 15.45 -7.56 14.96
N SER A 223 15.62 -7.92 16.24
CA SER A 223 15.05 -9.12 16.82
C SER A 223 13.52 -9.08 16.76
N GLU A 224 12.86 -8.07 17.30
CA GLU A 224 11.39 -7.97 17.31
C GLU A 224 10.79 -8.04 15.90
N LEU A 225 11.43 -7.39 14.92
CA LEU A 225 11.04 -7.45 13.51
C LEU A 225 11.09 -8.87 12.95
N PHE A 226 12.18 -9.60 13.20
CA PHE A 226 12.31 -11.00 12.77
C PHE A 226 11.17 -11.87 13.32
N ASP A 227 10.87 -11.73 14.62
CA ASP A 227 9.81 -12.51 15.27
C ASP A 227 8.43 -12.14 14.72
N LEU A 228 8.18 -10.84 14.47
CA LEU A 228 6.96 -10.37 13.80
C LEU A 228 6.83 -11.01 12.41
N GLY A 229 7.90 -10.99 11.61
CA GLY A 229 7.90 -11.53 10.25
C GLY A 229 7.52 -13.00 10.20
N LEU A 230 8.17 -13.82 11.02
CA LEU A 230 7.86 -15.25 11.09
C LEU A 230 6.44 -15.51 11.59
N ARG A 231 5.95 -14.71 12.54
CA ARG A 231 4.55 -14.81 13.02
C ARG A 231 3.57 -14.46 11.90
N VAL A 232 3.80 -13.38 11.16
CA VAL A 232 2.94 -12.95 10.05
C VAL A 232 2.93 -14.00 8.95
N GLU A 233 4.09 -14.55 8.57
CA GLU A 233 4.18 -15.65 7.61
C GLU A 233 3.41 -16.88 8.09
N SER A 234 3.63 -17.32 9.33
CA SER A 234 2.97 -18.50 9.89
C SER A 234 1.45 -18.37 9.87
N LEU A 235 0.91 -17.22 10.27
CA LEU A 235 -0.53 -16.92 10.23
C LEU A 235 -1.08 -16.85 8.81
N SER A 236 -0.23 -16.48 7.85
CA SER A 236 -0.59 -16.29 6.46
C SER A 236 -0.45 -17.55 5.59
N GLY A 237 0.36 -18.51 6.03
CA GLY A 237 0.67 -19.74 5.29
C GLY A 237 1.59 -19.57 4.08
N ALA A 238 2.17 -18.39 3.86
CA ALA A 238 3.04 -18.11 2.72
C ALA A 238 4.05 -16.99 3.03
N PRO A 239 5.25 -17.00 2.40
CA PRO A 239 6.26 -15.95 2.57
C PRO A 239 5.72 -14.55 2.29
N ARG A 240 6.19 -13.58 3.07
CA ARG A 240 5.65 -12.22 3.10
C ARG A 240 6.70 -11.16 2.85
N ASP A 241 6.27 -10.13 2.12
CA ASP A 241 6.90 -8.82 2.05
C ASP A 241 6.09 -7.87 2.95
N ILE A 242 6.75 -7.26 3.92
CA ILE A 242 6.14 -6.56 5.05
C ILE A 242 6.73 -5.15 5.13
N GLU A 243 5.88 -4.14 5.06
CA GLU A 243 6.26 -2.76 5.40
C GLU A 243 6.03 -2.53 6.89
N TRP A 244 7.01 -1.89 7.53
CA TRP A 244 7.02 -1.66 8.96
C TRP A 244 7.57 -0.27 9.32
N ALA A 245 7.23 0.19 10.52
CA ALA A 245 7.76 1.41 11.11
C ALA A 245 7.98 1.22 12.62
N ILE A 246 8.92 1.97 13.19
CA ILE A 246 9.13 2.09 14.63
C ILE A 246 8.73 3.49 15.04
N ASP A 247 7.68 3.60 15.84
CA ASP A 247 7.16 4.88 16.30
C ASP A 247 8.22 5.60 17.15
N ARG A 248 8.40 6.90 16.90
CA ARG A 248 9.39 7.73 17.58
C ARG A 248 9.04 7.98 19.05
N LEU A 249 7.76 8.02 19.40
CA LEU A 249 7.29 8.43 20.71
C LEU A 249 7.50 7.35 21.76
N ASP A 250 7.19 6.10 21.42
CA ASP A 250 7.23 4.97 22.37
C ASP A 250 8.14 3.82 21.92
N GLY A 251 8.71 3.89 20.71
CA GLY A 251 9.55 2.83 20.16
C GLY A 251 8.77 1.61 19.68
N ALA A 252 7.44 1.68 19.62
CA ALA A 252 6.62 0.54 19.25
C ALA A 252 6.77 0.19 17.76
N LEU A 253 6.92 -1.10 17.48
CA LEU A 253 6.88 -1.63 16.13
C LEU A 253 5.45 -1.61 15.58
N ALA A 254 5.27 -1.08 14.38
CA ALA A 254 4.02 -1.04 13.64
C ALA A 254 4.14 -1.82 12.33
N LEU A 255 3.20 -2.74 12.08
CA LEU A 255 3.01 -3.39 10.79
C LEU A 255 2.09 -2.51 9.93
N LEU A 256 2.65 -1.95 8.86
CA LEU A 256 1.93 -1.03 7.97
C LEU A 256 1.24 -1.77 6.83
N GLN A 257 1.93 -2.75 6.24
CA GLN A 257 1.44 -3.53 5.11
C GLN A 257 2.08 -4.91 5.11
N SER A 258 1.40 -5.91 4.53
CA SER A 258 2.00 -7.22 4.29
C SER A 258 1.34 -7.88 3.09
N ARG A 259 2.16 -8.29 2.11
CA ARG A 259 1.74 -8.94 0.87
C ARG A 259 2.49 -10.26 0.64
N PRO A 260 1.95 -11.22 -0.12
CA PRO A 260 2.70 -12.41 -0.50
C PRO A 260 3.94 -12.05 -1.35
N ILE A 261 5.05 -12.76 -1.17
CA ILE A 261 6.16 -12.69 -2.13
C ILE A 261 5.78 -13.51 -3.36
N THR A 262 5.69 -12.88 -4.53
CA THR A 262 5.24 -13.51 -5.78
C THR A 262 6.37 -13.90 -6.74
N THR A 263 7.62 -13.60 -6.40
CA THR A 263 8.82 -13.81 -7.24
C THR A 263 9.65 -15.05 -6.88
N LEU A 264 9.17 -15.88 -5.94
CA LEU A 264 9.87 -17.08 -5.45
C LEU A 264 9.79 -18.28 -6.41
#